data_AF-A0A9E7U687-F1
#
_entry.id   AF-A0A9E7U687-F1
#
_cell.length_a   1.000
_cell.length_b   1.000
_cell.length_c   1.000
_cell.angle_alpha   90.00
_cell.angle_beta   90.00
_cell.angle_gamma   90.00
#
_symmetry.space_group_name_H-M   'P 1'
#
loop_
_entity.id
_entity.type
_entity.pdbx_description
1 polymer ?
#
loop_
_entity_poly.entity_id
_entity_poly.type
_entity_poly.pdbx_seq_one_letter_code
_entity_poly.pdbx_strand_id
1 'polypeptide(L)'
;MDWVCTECERTYHEVPDACGACGNEAVVPVDEHRVGRLDRLLRNARGALTDPSRVDRSLVRPASGVDLAFRLLVLAAVVLAGSLLLGLV
;
A
#
# COMPACT_ATOMS: atom_id res chain seq x y z
N MET A 1 27.47 -9.89 19.57
CA MET A 1 26.74 -9.06 18.60
C MET A 1 26.99 -9.69 17.25
N ASP A 2 25.95 -9.98 16.48
CA ASP A 2 26.09 -10.70 15.21
C ASP A 2 26.20 -9.75 14.02
N TRP A 3 27.01 -10.15 13.05
CA TRP A 3 27.34 -9.42 11.84
C TRP A 3 26.86 -10.18 10.62
N VAL A 4 26.52 -9.50 9.54
CA VAL A 4 26.00 -10.11 8.31
C VAL A 4 26.64 -9.47 7.09
N CYS A 5 27.06 -10.32 6.15
CA CYS A 5 27.50 -9.85 4.85
C CYS A 5 26.29 -9.36 4.05
N THR A 6 26.37 -8.14 3.51
CA THR A 6 25.25 -7.54 2.75
C THR A 6 24.95 -8.25 1.44
N GLU A 7 25.90 -9.04 0.93
CA GLU A 7 25.84 -9.67 -0.40
C GLU A 7 25.36 -11.12 -0.34
N CYS A 8 25.98 -11.96 0.51
CA CYS A 8 25.67 -13.39 0.61
C CYS A 8 24.84 -13.77 1.85
N GLU A 9 24.47 -12.77 2.67
CA GLU A 9 23.67 -12.92 3.89
C GLU A 9 24.24 -13.88 4.95
N ARG A 10 25.52 -14.25 4.83
CA ARG A 10 26.20 -15.08 5.82
C ARG A 10 26.44 -14.30 7.12
N THR A 11 26.14 -14.93 8.24
CA THR A 11 26.27 -14.34 9.58
C THR A 11 27.59 -14.73 10.26
N TYR A 12 28.13 -13.82 11.06
CA TYR A 12 29.37 -13.95 11.81
C TYR A 12 29.18 -13.47 13.25
N HIS A 13 29.82 -14.14 14.21
CA HIS A 13 29.74 -13.77 15.63
C HIS A 13 30.76 -12.70 16.06
N GLU A 14 31.76 -12.46 15.22
CA GLU A 14 32.79 -11.42 15.37
C GLU A 14 32.89 -10.63 14.06
N VAL A 15 33.35 -9.37 14.10
CA VAL A 15 33.54 -8.54 12.90
C VAL A 15 34.64 -9.15 12.04
N PRO A 16 34.34 -9.64 10.83
CA PRO A 16 35.39 -10.07 9.92
C PRO A 16 35.83 -8.88 9.04
N ASP A 17 37.13 -8.81 8.69
CA ASP A 17 37.65 -7.79 7.77
C ASP A 17 37.03 -7.93 6.36
N ALA A 18 36.71 -9.16 5.96
CA ALA A 18 35.99 -9.48 4.74
C ALA A 18 35.17 -10.76 4.91
N CYS A 19 34.10 -10.88 4.13
CA CYS A 19 33.29 -12.07 4.12
C CYS A 19 34.07 -13.27 3.56
N GLY A 20 34.37 -14.26 4.40
CA GLY A 20 35.10 -15.47 3.98
C GLY A 20 34.37 -16.35 2.96
N ALA A 21 33.09 -16.08 2.66
CA ALA A 21 32.32 -16.83 1.66
C ALA A 21 32.39 -16.21 0.26
N CYS A 22 32.25 -14.88 0.15
CA CYS A 22 32.15 -14.18 -1.13
C CYS A 22 33.22 -13.11 -1.34
N GLY A 23 34.11 -12.89 -0.37
CA GLY A 23 35.17 -11.88 -0.42
C GLY A 23 34.69 -10.43 -0.26
N ASN A 24 33.39 -10.20 -0.04
CA ASN A 24 32.84 -8.85 0.11
C ASN A 24 33.26 -8.22 1.45
N GLU A 25 33.74 -6.99 1.41
CA GLU A 25 34.18 -6.23 2.58
C GLU A 25 33.01 -5.57 3.34
N ALA A 26 31.84 -5.45 2.69
CA ALA A 26 30.65 -4.89 3.34
C ALA A 26 29.97 -5.91 4.26
N VAL A 27 30.40 -5.92 5.51
CA VAL A 27 29.81 -6.67 6.63
C VAL A 27 29.31 -5.69 7.69
N VAL A 28 28.02 -5.77 8.02
CA VAL A 28 27.34 -4.81 8.90
C VAL A 28 26.64 -5.54 10.06
N PRO A 29 26.31 -4.86 11.17
CA PRO A 29 25.52 -5.48 12.24
C PRO A 29 24.18 -6.01 11.71
N VAL A 30 23.74 -7.17 12.20
CA VAL A 30 22.48 -7.80 11.77
C VAL A 30 21.27 -6.86 11.95
N ASP A 31 21.26 -6.08 13.02
CA ASP A 31 20.18 -5.14 13.32
C ASP A 31 20.09 -4.02 12.27
N GLU A 32 21.23 -3.48 11.82
CA GLU A 32 21.29 -2.45 10.79
C GLU A 32 20.88 -2.98 9.41
N HIS A 33 21.31 -4.18 9.05
CA HIS A 33 20.90 -4.83 7.78
C HIS A 33 19.38 -5.07 7.74
N ARG A 34 18.80 -5.49 8.87
CA ARG A 34 17.35 -5.72 8.98
C ARG A 34 16.57 -4.42 8.83
N VAL A 35 17.01 -3.33 9.48
CA VAL A 35 16.39 -2.01 9.35
C VAL A 35 16.51 -1.48 7.92
N GLY A 36 17.68 -1.58 7.29
CA GLY A 36 17.88 -1.15 5.90
C GLY A 36 17.00 -1.91 4.89
N ARG A 37 16.83 -3.22 5.09
CA ARG A 37 15.90 -4.05 4.30
C ARG A 37 14.45 -3.65 4.53
N LEU A 38 14.04 -3.44 5.78
CA LEU A 38 12.68 -3.01 6.13
C LEU A 38 12.35 -1.64 5.51
N ASP A 39 13.27 -0.68 5.61
CA ASP A 39 13.13 0.64 5.01
C ASP A 39 13.00 0.58 3.48
N ARG A 40 13.74 -0.32 2.82
CA ARG A 40 13.63 -0.55 1.38
C ARG A 40 12.25 -1.12 1.01
N LEU A 41 11.75 -2.08 1.79
CA LEU A 41 10.40 -2.63 1.62
C LEU A 41 9.32 -1.57 1.84
N LEU A 42 9.46 -0.73 2.87
CA LEU A 42 8.54 0.36 3.17
C LEU A 42 8.55 1.44 2.09
N ARG A 43 9.72 1.81 1.55
CA ARG A 43 9.82 2.74 0.41
C ARG A 43 9.16 2.17 -0.85
N ASN A 44 9.37 0.89 -1.13
CA ASN A 44 8.72 0.22 -2.25
C ASN A 44 7.20 0.11 -2.05
N ALA A 45 6.74 -0.22 -0.85
CA ALA A 45 5.33 -0.26 -0.49
C ALA A 45 4.68 1.13 -0.57
N ARG A 46 5.38 2.17 -0.09
CA ARG A 46 4.93 3.56 -0.22
C ARG A 46 4.76 3.94 -1.68
N GLY A 47 5.74 3.64 -2.53
CA GLY A 47 5.65 3.84 -3.98
C GLY A 47 4.41 3.16 -4.58
N ALA A 48 4.15 1.90 -4.20
CA ALA A 48 2.97 1.16 -4.66
C ALA A 48 1.64 1.73 -4.14
N LEU A 49 1.61 2.29 -2.93
CA LEU A 49 0.42 2.91 -2.32
C LEU A 49 0.15 4.32 -2.85
N THR A 50 1.18 5.06 -3.25
CA THR A 50 1.07 6.40 -3.85
C THR A 50 0.91 6.37 -5.36
N ASP A 51 1.07 5.21 -6.01
CA ASP A 51 0.86 5.05 -7.44
C ASP A 51 -0.65 4.89 -7.73
N PRO A 52 -1.33 5.92 -8.27
CA PRO A 52 -2.77 5.89 -8.53
C PRO A 52 -3.17 4.88 -9.61
N SER A 53 -2.22 4.23 -10.29
CA SER A 53 -2.44 3.14 -11.23
C SER A 53 -2.45 1.75 -10.57
N ARG A 54 -1.89 1.62 -9.36
CA ARG A 54 -1.84 0.37 -8.57
C ARG A 54 -2.72 0.37 -7.34
N VAL A 55 -3.20 1.54 -6.90
CA VAL A 55 -4.28 1.61 -5.91
C VAL A 55 -5.46 0.84 -6.45
N ASP A 56 -5.83 -0.24 -5.76
CA ASP A 56 -6.95 -1.10 -6.09
C ASP A 56 -8.24 -0.26 -6.16
N ARG A 57 -8.64 0.10 -7.38
CA ARG A 57 -9.90 0.82 -7.66
C ARG A 57 -11.12 -0.06 -7.43
N SER A 58 -10.99 -1.26 -6.86
CA SER A 58 -12.13 -2.10 -6.45
C SER A 58 -13.06 -1.38 -5.47
N LEU A 59 -12.54 -0.43 -4.67
CA LEU A 59 -13.33 0.46 -3.79
C LEU A 59 -14.16 1.51 -4.55
N VAL A 60 -13.87 1.74 -5.84
CA VAL A 60 -14.63 2.61 -6.75
C VAL A 60 -15.26 1.78 -7.85
N ARG A 61 -15.68 0.54 -7.54
CA ARG A 61 -16.64 -0.12 -8.43
C ARG A 61 -17.98 0.57 -8.24
N PRO A 62 -18.64 1.05 -9.31
CA PRO A 62 -20.04 1.42 -9.22
C PRO A 62 -20.79 0.15 -8.85
N ALA A 63 -21.17 0.02 -7.57
CA ALA A 63 -22.14 -0.97 -7.17
C ALA A 63 -23.41 -0.63 -7.97
N SER A 64 -23.76 -1.47 -8.94
CA SER A 64 -24.89 -1.22 -9.86
C SER A 64 -26.20 -0.94 -9.11
N GLY A 65 -26.34 -1.49 -7.89
CA GLY A 65 -27.45 -1.19 -6.99
C GLY A 65 -27.43 0.24 -6.40
N VAL A 66 -26.26 0.84 -6.18
CA VAL A 66 -26.15 2.21 -5.63
C VAL A 66 -26.53 3.26 -6.66
N ASP A 67 -26.10 3.08 -7.92
CA ASP A 67 -26.50 3.99 -9.01
C ASP A 67 -28.01 3.90 -9.27
N LEU A 68 -28.59 2.68 -9.26
CA LEU A 68 -30.03 2.50 -9.39
C LEU A 68 -30.80 3.12 -8.22
N ALA A 69 -30.35 2.89 -6.98
CA ALA A 69 -30.98 3.45 -5.78
C ALA A 69 -30.92 4.99 -5.78
N PHE A 70 -29.79 5.56 -6.19
CA PHE A 70 -29.63 7.01 -6.32
C PHE A 70 -30.60 7.59 -7.35
N ARG A 71 -30.72 6.97 -8.53
CA ARG A 71 -31.67 7.41 -9.56
C ARG A 71 -33.12 7.34 -9.08
N LEU A 72 -33.49 6.29 -8.35
CA LEU A 72 -34.84 6.16 -7.77
C LEU A 72 -35.12 7.25 -6.73
N LEU A 73 -34.14 7.55 -5.86
CA LEU A 73 -34.27 8.63 -4.87
C LEU A 73 -34.43 9.99 -5.53
N VAL A 74 -33.63 10.29 -6.56
CA VAL A 74 -33.74 11.54 -7.34
C VAL A 74 -35.11 11.63 -8.00
N LEU A 75 -35.60 10.55 -8.61
CA LEU A 75 -36.91 10.53 -9.27
C LEU A 75 -38.04 10.75 -8.26
N ALA A 76 -37.99 10.10 -7.10
CA ALA A 76 -38.95 10.31 -6.02
C ALA A 76 -38.93 11.76 -5.52
N ALA A 77 -37.75 12.37 -5.37
CA ALA A 77 -37.62 13.77 -4.97
C ALA A 77 -38.24 14.72 -6.01
N VAL A 78 -38.03 14.46 -7.30
CA VAL A 78 -38.64 15.25 -8.39
C VAL A 78 -40.16 15.13 -8.39
N VAL A 79 -40.70 13.92 -8.21
CA VAL A 79 -42.15 13.70 -8.15
C VAL A 79 -42.76 14.41 -6.95
N LEU A 80 -42.14 14.31 -5.77
CA LEU A 80 -42.59 15.01 -4.57
C LEU A 80 -42.58 16.53 -4.77
N ALA A 81 -41.47 17.08 -5.26
CA ALA A 81 -41.36 18.51 -5.56
C ALA A 81 -42.41 18.96 -6.60
N GLY A 82 -42.63 18.18 -7.65
CA GLY A 82 -43.66 18.44 -8.66
C GLY A 82 -45.08 18.41 -8.08
N SER A 83 -45.39 17.43 -7.22
CA SER A 83 -46.69 17.32 -6.57
C SER A 83 -46.99 18.50 -5.63
N LEU A 84 -45.98 18.98 -4.90
CA LEU A 84 -46.06 20.18 -4.07
C LEU A 84 -46.31 21.44 -4.92
N LEU A 85 -45.58 21.58 -6.03
CA LEU A 85 -45.75 22.73 -6.95
C LEU A 85 -47.11 22.73 -7.65
N LEU A 86 -47.67 21.56 -7.93
CA LEU A 86 -48.99 21.39 -8.54
C LEU A 86 -50.13 21.48 -7.52
N GLY A 87 -49.84 21.63 -6.22
CA GLY A 87 -50.86 21.71 -5.17
C GLY A 87 -51.68 20.43 -5.00
N LEU A 88 -51.10 19.28 -5.38
CA LEU A 88 -51.73 17.95 -5.23
C LEU A 88 -51.60 17.40 -3.79
N VAL A 89 -50.88 18.12 -2.93
CA VAL A 89 -50.69 17.86 -1.49
C VAL A 89 -50.97 19.15 -0.74
#